data_AF-A0A963VC86-F1
#
_entry.id   AF-A0A963VC86-F1
#
_cell.length_a   1.000
_cell.length_b   1.000
_cell.length_c   1.000
_cell.angle_alpha   90.00
_cell.angle_beta   90.00
_cell.angle_gamma   90.00
#
_symmetry.space_group_name_H-M   'P 1'
#
loop_
_entity.id
_entity.type
_entity.pdbx_description
1 polymer ?
#
loop_
_entity_poly.entity_id
_entity_poly.type
_entity_poly.pdbx_seq_one_letter_code
_entity_poly.pdbx_strand_id
1 'polypeptide(L)'
;MEADYVIVGAGSAGCAMAYRLGEAGRSVIVIEHGGSDAGPFIQMPGALSYPMNMPLYDWGFRSEPEPHLGGRMLATPRGKVIGGSSSINGMVFVRGHARDFDHWAESGATGWSYADVLPYFRRMETWHGGEPGEFRGTSGPLHVSRGPRTNPLFHAFVEA
;
A
#
# COMPACT_ATOMS: atom_id res chain seq x y z
N MET A 1 7.20 -26.09 -14.88
CA MET A 1 7.60 -24.86 -14.16
C MET A 1 7.71 -25.23 -12.70
N GLU A 2 8.88 -25.07 -12.10
CA GLU A 2 9.14 -25.36 -10.68
C GLU A 2 9.82 -24.13 -10.04
N ALA A 3 9.51 -23.86 -8.78
CA ALA A 3 10.10 -22.77 -7.99
C ALA A 3 10.03 -23.10 -6.49
N ASP A 4 10.89 -22.47 -5.68
CA ASP A 4 10.90 -22.61 -4.23
C ASP A 4 9.61 -22.06 -3.59
N TYR A 5 9.05 -21.00 -4.19
CA TYR A 5 7.85 -20.33 -3.70
C TYR A 5 6.86 -20.01 -4.83
N VAL A 6 5.58 -20.11 -4.51
CA VAL A 6 4.49 -19.60 -5.36
C VAL A 6 3.75 -18.51 -4.58
N ILE A 7 3.68 -17.32 -5.15
CA ILE A 7 2.94 -16.19 -4.59
C ILE A 7 1.68 -15.98 -5.42
N VAL A 8 0.53 -16.01 -4.78
CA VAL A 8 -0.77 -15.75 -5.41
C VAL A 8 -1.16 -14.29 -5.15
N GLY A 9 -1.11 -13.49 -6.21
CA GLY A 9 -1.36 -12.05 -6.22
C GLY A 9 -0.08 -11.22 -6.24
N ALA A 10 0.10 -10.42 -7.27
CA ALA A 10 1.14 -9.39 -7.39
C ALA A 10 0.68 -8.05 -6.80
N GLY A 11 0.04 -8.08 -5.62
CA GLY A 11 -0.34 -6.88 -4.88
C GLY A 11 0.81 -6.29 -4.05
N SER A 12 0.53 -5.29 -3.21
CA SER A 12 1.55 -4.60 -2.40
C SER A 12 2.41 -5.55 -1.56
N ALA A 13 1.80 -6.52 -0.87
CA ALA A 13 2.53 -7.54 -0.11
C ALA A 13 3.20 -8.58 -1.02
N GLY A 14 2.52 -9.02 -2.08
CA GLY A 14 3.01 -10.03 -3.01
C GLY A 14 4.28 -9.59 -3.73
N CYS A 15 4.31 -8.37 -4.26
CA CYS A 15 5.49 -7.78 -4.89
C CYS A 15 6.64 -7.61 -3.88
N ALA A 16 6.35 -7.16 -2.66
CA ALA A 16 7.37 -7.03 -1.61
C ALA A 16 8.00 -8.38 -1.23
N MET A 17 7.18 -9.42 -1.09
CA MET A 17 7.67 -10.79 -0.83
C MET A 17 8.48 -11.34 -2.00
N ALA A 18 7.98 -11.22 -3.23
CA ALA A 18 8.66 -11.69 -4.43
C ALA A 18 10.05 -11.04 -4.57
N TYR A 19 10.12 -9.72 -4.39
CA TYR A 19 11.36 -8.95 -4.43
C TYR A 19 12.37 -9.45 -3.39
N ARG A 20 11.97 -9.59 -2.12
CA ARG A 20 12.87 -10.01 -1.05
C ARG A 20 13.30 -11.47 -1.12
N LEU A 21 12.42 -12.36 -1.56
CA LEU A 21 12.76 -13.77 -1.81
C LEU A 21 13.74 -13.89 -2.98
N GLY A 22 13.54 -13.11 -4.04
CA GLY A 22 14.48 -13.03 -5.17
C GLY A 22 15.86 -12.54 -4.76
N GLU A 23 15.95 -11.46 -3.96
CA GLU A 23 17.23 -11.00 -3.40
C GLU A 23 17.93 -12.05 -2.52
N ALA A 24 17.17 -12.92 -1.87
CA ALA A 24 17.67 -14.04 -1.08
C ALA A 24 18.06 -15.27 -1.92
N GLY A 25 18.07 -15.16 -3.26
CA GLY A 25 18.45 -16.24 -4.18
C GLY A 25 17.40 -17.34 -4.31
N ARG A 26 16.14 -17.07 -3.95
CA ARG A 26 15.03 -18.02 -4.09
C ARG A 26 14.34 -17.85 -5.44
N SER A 27 13.96 -18.97 -6.04
CA SER A 27 13.12 -18.98 -7.22
C SER A 27 11.65 -18.78 -6.82
N VAL A 28 10.95 -17.87 -7.52
CA VAL A 28 9.58 -17.48 -7.19
C VAL A 28 8.73 -17.43 -8.44
N ILE A 29 7.56 -18.07 -8.40
CA ILE A 29 6.49 -17.89 -9.38
C ILE A 29 5.45 -16.96 -8.77
N VAL A 30 5.08 -15.89 -9.48
CA VAL A 30 3.99 -14.99 -9.08
C VAL A 30 2.82 -15.18 -10.04
N ILE A 31 1.64 -15.40 -9.49
CA ILE A 31 0.40 -15.56 -10.26
C ILE A 31 -0.48 -14.34 -9.99
N GLU A 32 -0.72 -13.53 -11.02
CA GLU A 32 -1.59 -12.36 -10.96
C GLU A 32 -2.71 -12.50 -11.98
N HIS A 33 -3.94 -12.18 -11.58
CA HIS A 33 -5.10 -12.22 -12.47
C HIS A 33 -5.15 -10.98 -13.37
N GLY A 34 -4.78 -9.83 -12.83
CA GLY A 34 -4.77 -8.55 -13.52
C GLY A 34 -3.71 -8.45 -14.62
N GLY A 35 -3.82 -7.36 -15.39
CA GLY A 35 -2.85 -7.00 -16.40
C GLY A 35 -1.68 -6.17 -15.86
N SER A 36 -0.91 -5.59 -16.79
CA SER A 36 0.14 -4.63 -16.47
C SER A 36 -0.44 -3.33 -15.89
N ASP A 37 0.32 -2.71 -15.00
CA ASP A 37 0.05 -1.37 -14.48
C ASP A 37 0.62 -0.26 -15.37
N ALA A 38 1.23 -0.60 -16.50
CA ALA A 38 1.79 0.38 -17.44
C ALA A 38 0.67 1.17 -18.15
N GLY A 39 0.51 2.46 -17.81
CA GLY A 39 -0.36 3.36 -18.57
C GLY A 39 -0.63 4.71 -17.89
N PRO A 40 -1.00 5.75 -18.65
CA PRO A 40 -1.12 7.10 -18.09
C PRO A 40 -2.11 7.22 -16.92
N PHE A 41 -3.09 6.33 -16.80
CA PHE A 41 -4.08 6.35 -15.71
C PHE A 41 -3.55 5.91 -14.34
N ILE A 42 -2.52 5.04 -14.30
CA ILE A 42 -1.92 4.57 -13.04
C ILE A 42 -0.75 5.47 -12.66
N GLN A 43 0.12 5.80 -13.62
CA GLN A 43 1.33 6.57 -13.38
C GLN A 43 1.06 8.08 -13.18
N MET A 44 -0.16 8.56 -13.44
CA MET A 44 -0.58 9.94 -13.14
C MET A 44 -1.32 10.00 -11.80
N PRO A 45 -0.71 10.58 -10.74
CA PRO A 45 -1.33 10.72 -9.43
C PRO A 45 -2.77 11.26 -9.40
N GLY A 46 -3.05 12.28 -10.22
CA GLY A 46 -4.35 12.93 -10.27
C GLY A 46 -5.44 12.10 -10.94
N ALA A 47 -5.09 11.01 -11.64
CA ALA A 47 -6.03 10.17 -12.36
C ALA A 47 -6.66 9.07 -11.49
N LEU A 48 -6.36 9.01 -10.18
CA LEU A 48 -6.78 7.98 -9.21
C LEU A 48 -8.24 7.51 -9.33
N SER A 49 -9.18 8.42 -9.62
CA SER A 49 -10.61 8.08 -9.71
C SER A 49 -10.95 7.21 -10.92
N TYR A 50 -10.14 7.26 -11.99
CA TYR A 50 -10.33 6.44 -13.18
C TYR A 50 -10.04 4.95 -12.90
N PRO A 51 -8.83 4.54 -12.50
CA PRO A 51 -8.53 3.11 -12.32
C PRO A 51 -9.34 2.47 -11.20
N MET A 52 -9.76 3.22 -10.16
CA MET A 52 -10.69 2.73 -9.13
C MET A 52 -12.09 2.37 -9.66
N ASN A 53 -12.47 2.85 -10.84
CA ASN A 53 -13.80 2.63 -11.43
C ASN A 53 -13.74 1.95 -12.80
N MET A 54 -12.58 1.44 -13.22
CA MET A 54 -12.40 0.75 -14.49
C MET A 54 -12.35 -0.77 -14.25
N PRO A 55 -13.23 -1.57 -14.87
CA PRO A 55 -13.18 -3.04 -14.78
C PRO A 55 -11.85 -3.66 -15.24
N LEU A 56 -11.03 -2.89 -15.96
CA LEU A 56 -9.68 -3.25 -16.34
C LEU A 56 -8.74 -3.36 -15.13
N TYR A 57 -8.86 -2.45 -14.16
CA TYR A 57 -7.94 -2.32 -13.01
C TYR A 57 -8.61 -2.58 -11.66
N ASP A 58 -9.94 -2.61 -11.60
CA ASP A 58 -10.71 -2.84 -10.39
C ASP A 58 -11.54 -4.13 -10.48
N TRP A 59 -11.67 -4.81 -9.35
CA TRP A 59 -12.55 -5.99 -9.21
C TRP A 59 -14.05 -5.63 -9.25
N GLY A 60 -14.42 -4.38 -8.97
CA GLY A 60 -15.81 -3.92 -9.04
C GLY A 60 -16.68 -4.41 -7.88
N PHE A 61 -16.08 -4.76 -6.74
CA PHE A 61 -16.83 -5.23 -5.58
C PHE A 61 -17.73 -4.14 -5.01
N ARG A 62 -18.84 -4.60 -4.42
CA ARG A 62 -19.77 -3.79 -3.65
C ARG A 62 -20.08 -4.49 -2.34
N SER A 63 -20.34 -3.71 -1.30
CA SER A 63 -20.89 -4.25 -0.06
C SER A 63 -22.33 -4.72 -0.28
N GLU A 64 -22.80 -5.62 0.59
CA GLU A 64 -24.23 -5.84 0.79
C GLU A 64 -24.90 -4.54 1.30
N PRO A 65 -26.24 -4.42 1.21
CA PRO A 65 -26.97 -3.31 1.82
C PRO A 65 -26.69 -3.21 3.32
N GLU A 66 -26.11 -2.09 3.76
CA GLU A 66 -25.75 -1.89 5.17
C GLU A 66 -26.93 -1.31 5.97
N PRO A 67 -27.50 -2.06 6.94
CA PRO A 67 -28.65 -1.59 7.72
C PRO A 67 -28.42 -0.27 8.44
N HIS A 68 -27.22 -0.05 8.97
CA HIS A 68 -26.88 1.18 9.72
C HIS A 68 -26.52 2.36 8.81
N LEU A 69 -26.53 2.17 7.49
CA LEU A 69 -26.32 3.21 6.49
C LEU A 69 -27.56 3.43 5.62
N GLY A 70 -28.75 3.05 6.11
CA GLY A 70 -30.02 3.21 5.40
C GLY A 70 -30.16 2.27 4.20
N GLY A 71 -29.55 1.08 4.26
CA GLY A 71 -29.58 0.11 3.17
C GLY A 71 -28.68 0.46 1.98
N ARG A 72 -27.75 1.42 2.14
CA ARG A 72 -26.80 1.76 1.07
C ARG A 72 -25.84 0.60 0.82
N MET A 73 -25.57 0.37 -0.47
CA MET A 73 -24.45 -0.45 -0.93
C MET A 73 -23.27 0.46 -1.26
N LEU A 74 -22.09 0.12 -0.75
CA LEU A 74 -20.88 0.91 -0.92
C LEU A 74 -19.98 0.28 -1.98
N ALA A 75 -19.34 1.11 -2.81
CA ALA A 75 -18.27 0.64 -3.67
C ALA A 75 -17.05 0.23 -2.82
N THR A 76 -16.49 -0.95 -3.09
CA THR A 76 -15.33 -1.49 -2.36
C THR A 76 -14.20 -1.83 -3.32
N PRO A 77 -13.58 -0.83 -3.96
CA PRO A 77 -12.60 -1.05 -5.01
C PRO A 77 -11.38 -1.83 -4.50
N ARG A 78 -10.91 -2.77 -5.31
CA ARG A 78 -9.73 -3.62 -5.08
C ARG A 78 -8.99 -3.77 -6.39
N GLY A 79 -7.69 -3.47 -6.36
CA GLY A 79 -6.85 -3.55 -7.55
C GLY A 79 -6.77 -4.97 -8.12
N LYS A 80 -7.00 -5.07 -9.42
CA LYS A 80 -6.92 -6.25 -10.29
C LYS A 80 -5.90 -5.97 -11.39
N VAL A 81 -4.64 -5.77 -11.00
CA VAL A 81 -3.53 -5.33 -11.84
C VAL A 81 -2.22 -5.65 -11.12
N ILE A 82 -1.09 -5.76 -11.82
CA ILE A 82 0.24 -5.80 -11.17
C ILE A 82 0.40 -4.59 -10.23
N GLY A 83 0.94 -4.81 -9.03
CA GLY A 83 0.95 -3.86 -7.93
C GLY A 83 -0.38 -3.83 -7.14
N GLY A 84 -1.44 -4.45 -7.63
CA GLY A 84 -2.74 -4.58 -6.96
C GLY A 84 -3.30 -3.25 -6.52
N SER A 85 -3.76 -3.17 -5.26
CA SER A 85 -4.37 -1.94 -4.75
C SER A 85 -3.38 -0.78 -4.61
N SER A 86 -2.06 -1.01 -4.55
CA SER A 86 -1.10 0.12 -4.59
C SER A 86 -1.04 0.83 -5.93
N SER A 87 -1.43 0.18 -7.03
CA SER A 87 -1.50 0.81 -8.35
C SER A 87 -2.74 1.67 -8.55
N ILE A 88 -3.72 1.62 -7.64
CA ILE A 88 -5.00 2.34 -7.76
C ILE A 88 -5.35 3.14 -6.49
N ASN A 89 -4.42 3.34 -5.57
CA ASN A 89 -4.69 4.01 -4.30
C ASN A 89 -4.52 5.55 -4.39
N GLY A 90 -4.89 6.25 -3.32
CA GLY A 90 -4.65 7.69 -3.19
C GLY A 90 -3.21 8.08 -2.78
N MET A 91 -2.28 7.12 -2.76
CA MET A 91 -0.86 7.26 -2.38
C MET A 91 -0.58 7.95 -1.05
N VAL A 92 -1.57 7.99 -0.16
CA VAL A 92 -1.37 8.48 1.20
C VAL A 92 -0.56 7.44 1.98
N PHE A 93 0.59 7.87 2.51
CA PHE A 93 1.49 6.99 3.25
C PHE A 93 1.40 7.23 4.75
N VAL A 94 0.84 6.25 5.48
CA VAL A 94 0.70 6.26 6.94
C VAL A 94 1.13 4.87 7.46
N ARG A 95 2.00 4.83 8.46
CA ARG A 95 2.52 3.56 9.01
C ARG A 95 1.63 2.92 10.08
N GLY A 96 0.71 3.68 10.67
CA GLY A 96 -0.01 3.30 11.89
C GLY A 96 0.63 3.89 13.15
N HIS A 97 -0.10 3.87 14.25
CA HIS A 97 0.35 4.32 15.57
C HIS A 97 1.05 3.16 16.31
N ALA A 98 2.03 3.45 17.18
CA ALA A 98 2.78 2.40 17.90
C ALA A 98 1.86 1.41 18.65
N ARG A 99 0.83 1.93 19.31
CA ARG A 99 -0.17 1.11 20.02
C ARG A 99 -0.94 0.13 19.12
N ASP A 100 -1.06 0.37 17.82
CA ASP A 100 -1.70 -0.59 16.92
C ASP A 100 -0.88 -1.89 16.87
N PHE A 101 0.44 -1.75 16.79
CA PHE A 101 1.41 -2.86 16.72
C PHE A 101 1.64 -3.51 18.07
N ASP A 102 1.76 -2.71 19.12
CA ASP A 102 1.90 -3.23 20.49
C ASP A 102 0.65 -4.03 20.88
N HIS A 103 -0.54 -3.56 20.50
CA HIS A 103 -1.78 -4.31 20.70
C HIS A 103 -1.79 -5.64 19.92
N TRP A 104 -1.25 -5.69 18.70
CA TRP A 104 -1.12 -6.97 17.98
C TRP A 104 -0.22 -7.95 18.73
N ALA A 105 0.92 -7.48 19.24
CA ALA A 105 1.84 -8.30 20.03
C ALA A 105 1.18 -8.82 21.32
N GLU A 106 0.49 -7.95 22.06
CA GLU A 106 -0.30 -8.31 23.25
C GLU A 106 -1.42 -9.30 22.93
N SER A 107 -1.99 -9.21 21.72
CA SER A 107 -3.04 -10.12 21.24
C SER A 107 -2.50 -11.45 20.69
N GLY A 108 -1.20 -11.72 20.83
CA GLY A 108 -0.56 -12.99 20.46
C GLY A 108 0.28 -12.97 19.19
N ALA A 109 0.33 -11.84 18.46
CA ALA A 109 1.23 -11.68 17.32
C ALA A 109 2.66 -11.37 17.80
N THR A 110 3.29 -12.35 18.46
CA THR A 110 4.65 -12.20 19.02
C THR A 110 5.63 -11.75 17.93
N GLY A 111 6.43 -10.73 18.24
CA GLY A 111 7.38 -10.12 17.29
C GLY A 111 6.76 -9.07 16.35
N TRP A 112 5.54 -8.61 16.62
CA TRP A 112 4.88 -7.54 15.87
C TRP A 112 4.71 -6.24 16.66
N SER A 113 5.41 -6.06 17.79
CA SER A 113 5.39 -4.79 18.51
C SER A 113 5.95 -3.67 17.64
N TYR A 114 5.70 -2.40 18.00
CA TYR A 114 6.20 -1.30 17.18
C TYR A 114 7.73 -1.33 17.03
N ALA A 115 8.43 -1.69 18.11
CA ALA A 115 9.88 -1.84 18.11
C ALA A 115 10.36 -2.92 17.14
N ASP A 116 9.62 -4.03 17.01
CA ASP A 116 9.97 -5.14 16.11
C ASP A 116 9.75 -4.79 14.64
N VAL A 117 8.70 -4.03 14.31
CA VAL A 117 8.37 -3.67 12.93
C VAL A 117 9.11 -2.42 12.44
N LEU A 118 9.59 -1.56 13.33
CA LEU A 118 10.29 -0.32 12.97
C LEU A 118 11.49 -0.54 12.03
N PRO A 119 12.37 -1.56 12.22
CA PRO A 119 13.42 -1.87 11.26
C PRO A 119 12.90 -2.14 9.85
N TYR A 120 11.74 -2.78 9.70
CA TYR A 120 11.12 -3.06 8.40
C TYR A 120 10.53 -1.81 7.77
N PHE A 121 9.92 -0.92 8.56
CA PHE A 121 9.48 0.40 8.08
C PHE A 121 10.65 1.24 7.58
N ARG A 122 11.80 1.18 8.24
CA ARG A 122 13.02 1.84 7.77
C ARG A 122 13.59 1.16 6.52
N ARG A 123 13.56 -0.17 6.46
CA ARG A 123 14.08 -0.93 5.32
C ARG A 123 13.25 -0.75 4.04
N MET A 124 11.95 -0.51 4.16
CA MET A 124 11.07 -0.44 2.99
C MET A 124 11.10 0.90 2.26
N GLU A 125 11.40 2.00 2.95
CA GLU A 125 11.24 3.35 2.39
C GLU A 125 12.56 4.10 2.10
N THR A 126 12.46 5.05 1.17
CA THR A 126 13.39 6.18 1.02
C THR A 126 12.61 7.47 1.27
N TRP A 127 12.88 8.12 2.40
CA TRP A 127 12.25 9.35 2.84
C TRP A 127 12.88 10.60 2.22
N HIS A 128 12.04 11.46 1.63
CA HIS A 128 12.44 12.70 0.96
C HIS A 128 11.96 13.98 1.67
N GLY A 129 11.39 13.87 2.88
CA GLY A 129 10.74 14.98 3.58
C GLY A 129 11.60 15.70 4.63
N GLY A 130 12.92 15.61 4.55
CA GLY A 130 13.88 16.23 5.47
C GLY A 130 14.70 15.20 6.26
N GLU A 131 15.24 15.62 7.40
CA GLU A 131 16.05 14.73 8.25
C GLU A 131 15.23 13.50 8.69
N PRO A 132 15.76 12.28 8.52
CA PRO A 132 15.00 11.05 8.76
C PRO A 132 14.73 10.78 10.25
N GLY A 133 15.57 11.33 11.14
CA GLY A 133 15.57 10.98 12.56
C GLY A 133 15.73 9.47 12.78
N GLU A 134 15.24 8.99 13.92
CA GLU A 134 15.36 7.57 14.31
C GLU A 134 14.32 6.67 13.60
N PHE A 135 13.27 7.26 13.04
CA PHE A 135 12.11 6.52 12.56
C PHE A 135 12.11 6.28 11.04
N ARG A 136 12.81 7.06 10.22
CA ARG A 136 12.70 6.98 8.75
C ARG A 136 13.81 6.16 8.09
N GLY A 137 13.46 5.61 6.94
CA GLY A 137 14.38 4.92 6.02
C GLY A 137 14.88 5.83 4.92
N THR A 138 16.08 5.58 4.39
CA THR A 138 16.70 6.44 3.36
C THR A 138 17.24 5.68 2.15
N SER A 139 17.01 4.36 2.08
CA SER A 139 17.57 3.50 1.03
C SER A 139 16.63 2.39 0.56
N GLY A 140 15.41 2.32 1.09
CA GLY A 140 14.42 1.34 0.68
C GLY A 140 13.79 1.68 -0.68
N PRO A 141 13.20 0.69 -1.38
CA PRO A 141 12.71 0.87 -2.74
C PRO A 141 11.46 1.78 -2.84
N LEU A 142 10.72 1.99 -1.75
CA LEU A 142 9.52 2.82 -1.75
C LEU A 142 9.87 4.28 -1.47
N HIS A 143 9.83 5.13 -2.50
CA HIS A 143 10.07 6.57 -2.32
C HIS A 143 8.86 7.27 -1.71
N VAL A 144 9.07 7.96 -0.59
CA VAL A 144 8.03 8.68 0.14
C VAL A 144 8.43 10.13 0.28
N SER A 145 7.58 11.05 -0.18
CA SER A 145 7.79 12.48 -0.08
C SER A 145 6.69 13.16 0.73
N ARG A 146 7.03 14.31 1.31
CA ARG A 146 6.03 15.22 1.86
C ARG A 146 5.52 16.10 0.71
N GLY A 147 4.20 16.15 0.53
CA GLY A 147 3.60 17.03 -0.46
C GLY A 147 3.98 18.51 -0.20
N PRO A 148 4.04 19.36 -1.24
CA PRO A 148 4.52 20.74 -1.13
C PRO A 148 3.61 21.64 -0.28
N ARG A 149 2.36 21.22 0.00
CA ARG A 149 1.36 21.95 0.80
C ARG A 149 1.10 23.39 0.33
N THR A 150 1.25 23.66 -0.97
CA THR A 150 1.08 24.99 -1.56
C THR A 150 -0.37 25.41 -1.79
N ASN A 151 -1.33 24.48 -1.71
CA ASN A 151 -2.74 24.81 -1.83
C ASN A 151 -3.19 25.59 -0.57
N PRO A 152 -3.86 26.76 -0.70
CA PRO A 152 -4.29 27.58 0.44
C PRO A 152 -5.20 26.84 1.42
N LEU A 153 -5.90 25.80 0.97
CA LEU A 153 -6.73 24.95 1.83
C LEU A 153 -5.91 24.22 2.91
N PHE A 154 -4.62 23.94 2.70
CA PHE A 154 -3.78 23.36 3.74
C PHE A 154 -3.62 24.30 4.93
N HIS A 155 -3.37 25.59 4.68
CA HIS A 155 -3.23 26.58 5.74
C HIS A 155 -4.56 26.81 6.45
N ALA A 156 -5.64 27.03 5.69
CA ALA A 156 -6.97 27.21 6.25
C ALA A 156 -7.42 26.01 7.11
N PHE A 157 -7.09 24.78 6.73
CA PHE A 157 -7.39 23.59 7.52
C PHE A 157 -6.59 23.50 8.83
N VAL A 158 -5.32 23.90 8.82
CA VAL A 158 -4.45 23.83 10.01
C VAL A 158 -4.79 24.90 11.04
N GLU A 159 -5.29 26.06 10.59
CA GLU A 159 -5.63 27.19 11.46
C GLU A 159 -7.02 27.08 12.12
N ALA A 160 -7.92 26.26 11.55
CA ALA A 160 -9.29 26.07 12.03
C ALA A 160 -9.35 25.19 13.29
#